data_AF-A0A968C616-F1
#
_entry.id   AF-A0A968C616-F1
#
_cell.length_a   1.000
_cell.length_b   1.000
_cell.length_c   1.000
_cell.angle_alpha   90.00
_cell.angle_beta   90.00
_cell.angle_gamma   90.00
#
_symmetry.space_group_name_H-M   'P 1'
#
loop_
_entity.id
_entity.type
_entity.pdbx_description
1 polymer ?
#
loop_
_entity_poly.entity_id
_entity_poly.type
_entity_poly.pdbx_seq_one_letter_code
_entity_poly.pdbx_strand_id
1 'polypeptide(L)'
;MMGGGTSPASFQSNGERIYFTGASESGTPITYTGGNMHLQMMGGGCATCHGSDRRGARMMPELWLEAPPLTRAALFGDHDDGHGNHESYDANTLHRAVSRGLDPDGT
;
A
#
# COMPACT_ATOMS: atom_id res chain seq x y z
N MET A 1 8.61 16.65 -9.83
CA MET A 1 7.34 16.89 -10.53
C MET A 1 6.52 15.61 -10.36
N MET A 2 5.72 15.52 -9.29
CA MET A 2 4.23 15.42 -9.27
C MET A 2 3.64 14.23 -10.06
N GLY A 3 3.16 13.23 -9.31
CA GLY A 3 2.27 12.18 -9.77
C GLY A 3 1.08 12.00 -8.82
N GLY A 4 -0.10 12.45 -9.24
CA GLY A 4 -1.35 11.70 -9.09
C GLY A 4 -2.16 11.71 -7.79
N GLY A 5 -1.73 12.35 -6.71
CA GLY A 5 -2.55 12.51 -5.50
C GLY A 5 -2.19 13.80 -4.78
N THR A 6 -3.18 14.57 -4.29
CA THR A 6 -2.93 15.69 -3.39
C THR A 6 -2.27 15.17 -2.12
N SER A 7 -0.94 15.21 -2.06
CA SER A 7 -0.22 14.98 -0.81
C SER A 7 -0.65 16.06 0.19
N PRO A 8 -1.04 15.68 1.42
CA PRO A 8 -1.46 16.65 2.41
C PRO A 8 -0.30 17.59 2.77
N ALA A 9 -0.62 18.85 3.10
CA ALA A 9 0.37 19.87 3.47
C ALA A 9 1.13 19.52 4.77
N SER A 10 0.55 18.65 5.59
CA SER A 10 1.14 18.08 6.80
C SER A 10 0.62 16.67 7.01
N PHE A 11 1.45 15.81 7.61
CA PHE A 11 1.07 14.43 7.94
C PHE A 11 0.79 14.30 9.44
N GLN A 12 -0.28 13.60 9.80
CA GLN A 12 -0.71 13.27 11.16
C GLN A 12 0.16 12.20 11.82
N SER A 13 0.89 11.40 11.02
CA SER A 13 1.78 10.36 11.51
C SER A 13 2.88 10.02 10.50
N ASN A 14 3.94 9.36 10.97
CA ASN A 14 4.96 8.78 10.09
C ASN A 14 4.35 7.78 9.08
N GLY A 15 3.34 6.98 9.50
CA GLY A 15 2.64 6.06 8.62
C GLY A 15 1.90 6.78 7.47
N GLU A 16 1.22 7.89 7.77
CA GLU A 16 0.57 8.70 6.74
C GLU A 16 1.59 9.34 5.77
N ARG A 17 2.72 9.82 6.29
CA ARG A 17 3.82 10.33 5.45
C ARG A 17 4.34 9.25 4.49
N ILE A 18 4.63 8.06 5.00
CA ILE A 18 5.11 6.94 4.18
C ILE A 18 4.05 6.58 3.14
N TYR A 19 2.78 6.54 3.51
CA TYR A 19 1.69 6.21 2.60
C TYR A 19 1.63 7.13 1.37
N PHE A 20 1.74 8.44 1.57
CA PHE A 20 1.63 9.41 0.48
C PHE A 20 2.94 9.64 -0.27
N THR A 21 4.08 9.56 0.41
CA THR A 21 5.37 9.99 -0.15
C THR A 21 6.34 8.85 -0.42
N GLY A 22 6.13 7.69 0.21
CA GLY A 22 7.11 6.62 0.21
C GLY A 22 8.36 6.96 1.02
N ALA A 23 8.33 7.97 1.88
CA ALA A 23 9.45 8.37 2.72
C ALA A 23 9.06 8.45 4.20
N SER A 24 9.99 8.11 5.09
CA SER A 24 9.83 8.20 6.54
C SER A 24 9.90 9.65 7.03
N GLU A 25 9.61 9.83 8.31
CA GLU A 25 9.76 11.11 9.03
C GLU A 25 11.18 11.66 8.99
N SER A 26 12.21 10.80 8.94
CA SER A 26 13.61 11.23 8.74
C SER A 26 13.91 11.71 7.32
N GLY A 27 12.92 11.69 6.42
CA GLY A 27 13.09 12.02 5.00
C GLY A 27 13.73 10.90 4.18
N THR A 28 13.95 9.73 4.77
CA THR A 28 14.57 8.59 4.10
C THR A 28 13.51 7.87 3.24
N PRO A 29 13.74 7.70 1.93
CA PRO A 29 12.86 6.89 1.09
C PRO A 29 12.79 5.45 1.58
N ILE A 30 11.60 4.86 1.56
CA ILE A 30 11.39 3.44 1.78
C ILE A 30 11.83 2.71 0.51
N THR A 31 12.78 1.79 0.68
CA THR A 31 13.26 0.93 -0.40
C THR A 31 12.33 -0.26 -0.57
N TYR A 32 12.03 -0.60 -1.81
CA TYR A 32 11.28 -1.79 -2.19
C TYR A 32 12.01 -2.52 -3.32
N THR A 33 11.71 -3.80 -3.49
CA THR A 33 12.22 -4.62 -4.60
C THR A 33 11.06 -5.02 -5.50
N GLY A 34 11.24 -4.91 -6.82
CA GLY A 34 10.20 -5.21 -7.80
C GLY A 34 9.34 -3.99 -8.15
N GLY A 35 8.08 -4.25 -8.53
CA GLY A 35 7.14 -3.25 -9.01
C GLY A 35 6.92 -3.31 -10.52
N ASN A 36 5.68 -3.02 -10.94
CA ASN A 36 5.31 -2.98 -12.35
C ASN A 36 5.69 -1.63 -13.00
N MET A 37 5.37 -1.51 -14.29
CA MET A 37 5.63 -0.29 -15.07
C MET A 37 5.00 0.95 -14.43
N HIS A 38 3.84 0.81 -13.79
CA HIS A 38 3.17 1.91 -13.11
C HIS A 38 4.03 2.53 -12.01
N LEU A 39 4.58 1.69 -11.12
CA LEU A 39 5.44 2.15 -10.03
C LEU A 39 6.72 2.80 -10.57
N GLN A 40 7.29 2.27 -11.66
CA GLN A 40 8.49 2.82 -12.29
C GLN A 40 8.23 4.20 -12.92
N MET A 41 7.04 4.43 -13.47
CA MET A 41 6.67 5.69 -14.11
C MET A 41 6.24 6.77 -13.11
N MET A 42 5.40 6.40 -12.15
CA MET A 42 4.78 7.35 -11.23
C MET A 42 5.62 7.58 -9.98
N GLY A 43 6.41 6.58 -9.57
CA GLY A 43 7.12 6.58 -8.31
C GLY A 43 6.20 6.82 -7.11
N GLY A 44 6.78 7.37 -6.04
CA GLY A 44 6.02 7.87 -4.89
C GLY A 44 5.66 6.79 -3.86
N GLY A 45 4.65 7.11 -3.05
CA GLY A 45 4.18 6.25 -1.96
C GLY A 45 3.09 5.27 -2.36
N CYS A 46 2.60 4.52 -1.38
CA CYS A 46 1.51 3.55 -1.53
C CYS A 46 0.25 4.16 -2.20
N ALA A 47 -0.01 5.44 -1.95
CA ALA A 47 -1.14 6.17 -2.53
C ALA A 47 -1.12 6.24 -4.06
N THR A 48 0.04 6.09 -4.69
CA THR A 48 0.16 6.05 -6.16
C THR A 48 -0.66 4.91 -6.76
N CYS A 49 -0.63 3.73 -6.14
CA CYS A 49 -1.42 2.58 -6.58
C CYS A 49 -2.79 2.52 -5.89
N HIS A 50 -2.82 2.77 -4.58
CA HIS A 50 -4.00 2.50 -3.76
C HIS A 50 -4.94 3.71 -3.58
N GLY A 51 -4.59 4.86 -4.15
CA GLY A 51 -5.35 6.10 -4.05
C GLY A 51 -5.21 6.80 -2.70
N SER A 52 -5.58 8.08 -2.61
CA SER A 52 -5.59 8.81 -1.34
C SER A 52 -6.68 8.33 -0.36
N ASP A 53 -7.74 7.71 -0.90
CA ASP A 53 -8.87 7.15 -0.17
C ASP A 53 -8.73 5.65 0.12
N ARG A 54 -7.60 5.03 -0.27
CA ARG A 54 -7.25 3.63 -0.03
C ARG A 54 -8.17 2.64 -0.75
N ARG A 55 -8.92 3.06 -1.77
CA ARG A 55 -9.85 2.17 -2.48
C ARG A 55 -9.21 1.40 -3.63
N GLY A 56 -7.98 1.73 -4.00
CA GLY A 56 -7.38 1.20 -5.21
C GLY A 56 -7.61 2.12 -6.41
N ALA A 57 -6.70 2.04 -7.37
CA ALA A 57 -6.82 2.72 -8.64
C ALA A 57 -6.33 1.82 -9.77
N ARG A 58 -6.80 2.11 -10.98
CA ARG A 58 -6.32 1.46 -12.21
C ARG A 58 -4.89 1.90 -12.49
N MET A 59 -4.04 0.94 -12.79
CA MET A 59 -2.62 1.19 -13.01
C MET A 59 -2.37 1.65 -14.45
N MET A 60 -1.59 2.71 -14.62
CA MET A 60 -1.10 3.15 -15.92
C MET A 60 0.28 2.55 -16.22
N PRO A 61 0.56 2.05 -17.44
CA PRO A 61 -0.31 2.01 -18.62
C PRO A 61 -1.24 0.78 -18.66
N GLU A 62 -1.07 -0.17 -17.75
CA GLU A 62 -1.79 -1.44 -17.66
C GLU A 62 -3.20 -1.25 -17.09
N LEU A 63 -4.05 -0.52 -17.81
CA LEU A 63 -5.37 -0.08 -17.34
C LEU A 63 -6.31 -1.23 -16.93
N TRP A 64 -6.02 -2.48 -17.28
CA TRP A 64 -6.77 -3.65 -16.82
C TRP A 64 -6.37 -4.13 -15.41
N LEU A 65 -5.24 -3.66 -14.89
CA LEU A 65 -4.76 -3.97 -13.55
C LEU A 65 -5.29 -2.93 -12.56
N GLU A 66 -5.94 -3.38 -11.50
CA GLU A 66 -6.46 -2.54 -10.42
C GLU A 66 -5.75 -2.91 -9.12
N ALA A 67 -5.25 -1.89 -8.40
CA ALA A 67 -4.70 -2.12 -7.08
C ALA A 67 -5.83 -2.47 -6.11
N PRO A 68 -5.69 -3.49 -5.24
CA PRO A 68 -6.72 -3.82 -4.28
C PRO A 68 -6.91 -2.69 -3.24
N PRO A 69 -8.10 -2.57 -2.63
CA PRO A 69 -8.34 -1.61 -1.57
C PRO A 69 -7.52 -1.95 -0.30
N LEU A 70 -7.01 -0.92 0.38
CA LEU A 70 -6.35 -1.02 1.70
C LEU A 70 -7.27 -0.47 2.81
N THR A 71 -8.54 -0.86 2.75
CA THR A 71 -9.55 -0.46 3.74
C THR A 71 -9.64 -1.48 4.87
N ARG A 72 -10.27 -1.10 5.99
CA ARG A 72 -10.51 -2.04 7.08
C ARG A 72 -11.32 -3.26 6.62
N ALA A 73 -12.35 -3.05 5.81
CA ALA A 73 -13.16 -4.16 5.29
C ALA A 73 -12.31 -5.10 4.41
N ALA A 74 -11.42 -4.53 3.60
CA ALA A 74 -10.53 -5.30 2.72
C ALA A 74 -9.42 -6.04 3.45
N LEU A 75 -8.96 -5.54 4.61
CA LEU A 75 -7.88 -6.18 5.38
C LEU A 75 -8.37 -7.19 6.42
N PHE A 76 -9.56 -6.95 7.00
CA PHE A 76 -10.07 -7.73 8.15
C PHE A 76 -11.36 -8.50 7.86
N GLY A 77 -11.97 -8.33 6.68
CA GLY A 77 -13.15 -9.12 6.29
C GLY A 77 -12.77 -10.56 5.92
N ASP A 78 -13.74 -11.43 5.63
CA ASP A 78 -13.45 -12.67 4.91
C ASP A 78 -13.13 -12.31 3.46
N HIS A 79 -12.00 -12.77 2.93
CA HIS A 79 -11.66 -12.61 1.51
C HIS A 79 -10.94 -13.84 0.96
N ASP A 80 -11.43 -14.31 -0.19
CA ASP A 80 -10.72 -15.18 -1.13
C ASP A 80 -10.18 -14.27 -2.24
N ASP A 81 -9.15 -13.50 -1.90
CA ASP A 81 -8.60 -12.41 -2.74
C ASP A 81 -7.58 -12.91 -3.77
N GLY A 82 -7.45 -14.22 -3.94
CA GLY A 82 -6.53 -14.83 -4.91
C GLY A 82 -5.05 -14.59 -4.58
N HIS A 83 -4.75 -14.02 -3.42
CA HIS A 83 -3.41 -13.70 -2.92
C HIS A 83 -2.97 -14.72 -1.86
N GLY A 84 -2.94 -16.00 -2.25
CA GLY A 84 -2.51 -17.08 -1.36
C GLY A 84 -3.64 -17.61 -0.46
N ASN A 85 -3.37 -18.71 0.21
CA ASN A 85 -4.34 -19.39 1.06
C ASN A 85 -4.06 -19.00 2.52
N HIS A 86 -4.29 -17.73 2.87
CA HIS A 86 -4.12 -17.23 4.23
C HIS A 86 -5.46 -16.88 4.88
N GLU A 87 -5.55 -17.00 6.19
CA GLU A 87 -6.69 -16.50 6.95
C GLU A 87 -6.79 -14.98 6.85
N SER A 88 -7.95 -14.40 7.15
CA SER A 88 -8.08 -12.95 7.26
C SER A 88 -7.13 -12.40 8.32
N TYR A 89 -6.54 -11.24 8.07
CA TYR A 89 -5.73 -10.58 9.09
C TYR A 89 -6.60 -10.12 10.25
N ASP A 90 -6.05 -10.24 11.45
CA ASP A 90 -6.44 -9.50 12.65
C ASP A 90 -5.42 -8.39 12.96
N ALA A 91 -5.63 -7.64 14.04
CA ALA A 91 -4.73 -6.53 14.38
C ALA A 91 -3.30 -6.98 14.69
N ASN A 92 -3.12 -8.18 15.24
CA ASN A 92 -1.81 -8.71 15.61
C ASN A 92 -1.06 -9.21 14.38
N THR A 93 -1.71 -10.04 13.58
CA THR A 93 -1.18 -10.61 12.33
C THR A 93 -0.89 -9.51 11.32
N LEU A 94 -1.76 -8.49 11.16
CA LEU A 94 -1.47 -7.33 10.31
C LEU A 94 -0.22 -6.58 10.79
N HIS A 95 -0.07 -6.37 12.11
CA HIS A 95 1.13 -5.75 12.65
C HIS A 95 2.37 -6.59 12.30
N ARG A 96 2.32 -7.92 12.43
CA ARG A 96 3.44 -8.81 12.06
C ARG A 96 3.73 -8.75 10.57
N ALA A 97 2.71 -8.76 9.70
CA ALA A 97 2.88 -8.64 8.26
C ALA A 97 3.62 -7.35 7.89
N VAL A 98 3.17 -6.21 8.43
CA VAL A 98 3.77 -4.91 8.13
C VAL A 98 5.18 -4.77 8.71
N SER A 99 5.42 -5.27 9.93
CA SER A 99 6.70 -5.06 10.63
C SER A 99 7.76 -6.14 10.37
N ARG A 100 7.35 -7.34 9.93
CA ARG A 100 8.22 -8.51 9.79
C ARG A 100 8.06 -9.25 8.47
N GLY A 101 7.07 -8.91 7.65
CA GLY A 101 6.78 -9.62 6.40
C GLY A 101 6.27 -11.04 6.63
N LEU A 102 5.53 -11.26 7.72
CA LEU A 102 4.96 -12.57 8.08
C LEU A 102 3.46 -12.59 7.86
N ASP A 103 2.99 -13.62 7.17
CA ASP A 103 1.58 -13.88 6.94
C ASP A 103 0.83 -14.29 8.23
N PRO A 104 -0.52 -14.38 8.21
CA PRO A 104 -1.31 -14.76 9.37
C PRO A 104 -0.88 -16.10 9.99
N ASP A 105 -0.60 -17.10 9.15
CA ASP A 105 -0.09 -18.41 9.55
C ASP A 105 1.39 -18.37 9.99
N GLY A 106 2.09 -17.27 9.70
CA GLY A 106 3.47 -17.02 10.09
C GLY A 106 4.50 -17.38 9.04
N THR A 107 4.11 -17.64 7.78
CA THR A 107 5.06 -17.80 6.66
C THR A 107 5.67 -16.49 6.18
#